data_AF-A0A969GN07-F1
#
_entry.id   AF-A0A969GN07-F1
#
_cell.length_a   1.000
_cell.length_b   1.000
_cell.length_c   1.000
_cell.angle_alpha   90.00
_cell.angle_beta   90.00
_cell.angle_gamma   90.00
#
_symmetry.space_group_name_H-M   'P 1'
#
loop_
_entity.id
_entity.type
_entity.pdbx_description
1 polymer ?
#
loop_
_entity_poly.entity_id
_entity_poly.type
_entity_poly.pdbx_seq_one_letter_code
_entity_poly.pdbx_strand_id
1 'polypeptide(L)'
;MRIISLSLLVGVAIAASTAPAQAASSLYRVESGTTSLSVDSAALELLESLGLSFSGTFDTVTPADGFAVGFEILSPSDDDAVVGSTFNFNFDTATQAFAPVSGLIEHIGGLSFDVDTFDPTTNPDGLALFSPLEIGDFSIGFDGGFFIADNVTTGLPLFDLVVNDAPSLDQRQLQVTGVDVLVSSNFNALLSNAAGSTDLGLTGAKIGTAQIDANASKVPEPGTVVAIALAGAAAIFGRRRAA
;
A
#
# COMPACT_ATOMS: atom_id res chain seq x y z
N MET A 1 32.42 77.38 -9.43
CA MET A 1 32.91 75.98 -9.53
C MET A 1 31.75 75.10 -9.93
N ARG A 2 31.88 74.42 -11.07
CA ARG A 2 31.01 73.30 -11.49
C ARG A 2 31.29 72.12 -10.57
N ILE A 3 30.24 71.42 -10.10
CA ILE A 3 30.24 69.95 -9.99
C ILE A 3 28.83 69.46 -10.34
N ILE A 4 28.77 68.71 -11.44
CA ILE A 4 27.68 67.82 -11.87
C ILE A 4 27.99 66.46 -11.24
N SER A 5 27.01 65.76 -10.63
CA SER A 5 27.06 64.31 -10.31
C SER A 5 25.63 63.86 -9.97
N LEU A 6 24.86 63.24 -10.87
CA LEU A 6 24.85 61.84 -11.34
C LEU A 6 24.31 60.83 -10.31
N SER A 7 23.08 60.40 -10.60
CA SER A 7 22.31 59.18 -10.28
C SER A 7 22.90 58.09 -9.39
N LEU A 8 22.05 57.49 -8.54
CA LEU A 8 21.89 56.03 -8.49
C LEU A 8 20.50 55.64 -7.97
N LEU A 9 19.62 55.23 -8.89
CA LEU A 9 18.37 54.55 -8.59
C LEU A 9 18.72 53.06 -8.43
N VAL A 10 18.75 52.54 -7.21
CA VAL A 10 18.93 51.11 -6.97
C VAL A 10 17.56 50.45 -7.09
N GLY A 11 17.25 49.95 -8.29
CA GLY A 11 16.14 49.04 -8.50
C GLY A 11 16.56 47.64 -8.08
N VAL A 12 15.96 47.10 -7.01
CA VAL A 12 16.06 45.68 -6.69
C VAL A 12 15.11 44.94 -7.61
N ALA A 13 15.65 44.36 -8.68
CA ALA A 13 14.95 43.34 -9.45
C ALA A 13 14.92 42.08 -8.58
N ILE A 14 13.76 41.74 -8.01
CA ILE A 14 13.54 40.41 -7.44
C ILE A 14 13.43 39.49 -8.65
N ALA A 15 14.54 38.85 -9.01
CA ALA A 15 14.51 37.72 -9.93
C ALA A 15 13.69 36.62 -9.24
N ALA A 16 12.43 36.49 -9.62
CA ALA A 16 11.68 35.27 -9.35
C ALA A 16 12.46 34.15 -10.05
N SER A 17 13.16 33.32 -9.28
CA SER A 17 13.78 32.12 -9.81
C SER A 17 12.64 31.22 -10.31
N THR A 18 12.41 31.21 -11.61
CA THR A 18 11.69 30.12 -12.27
C THR A 18 12.64 28.93 -12.29
N ALA A 19 12.86 28.32 -11.12
CA ALA A 19 13.28 26.94 -11.10
C ALA A 19 12.24 26.18 -11.95
N PRO A 20 12.65 25.27 -12.84
CA PRO A 20 11.68 24.38 -13.45
C PRO A 20 10.90 23.74 -12.30
N ALA A 21 9.58 23.81 -12.35
CA ALA A 21 8.74 23.06 -11.43
C ALA A 21 9.09 21.58 -11.64
N GLN A 22 10.05 21.08 -10.88
CA GLN A 22 10.34 19.67 -10.79
C GLN A 22 9.01 19.06 -10.35
N ALA A 23 8.45 18.19 -11.19
CA ALA A 23 7.18 17.55 -10.89
C ALA A 23 7.30 16.93 -9.51
N ALA A 24 6.63 17.53 -8.52
CA ALA A 24 6.71 17.07 -7.16
C ALA A 24 5.88 15.79 -7.06
N SER A 25 6.46 14.76 -6.45
CA SER A 25 5.73 13.55 -6.09
C SER A 25 4.44 13.94 -5.37
N SER A 26 3.32 13.41 -5.85
CA SER A 26 2.00 13.72 -5.29
C SER A 26 1.56 12.60 -4.38
N LEU A 27 0.88 12.94 -3.29
CA LEU A 27 0.28 11.97 -2.39
C LEU A 27 -1.04 11.46 -2.97
N TYR A 28 -1.19 10.14 -2.98
CA TYR A 28 -2.39 9.43 -3.42
C TYR A 28 -2.86 8.48 -2.34
N ARG A 29 -4.16 8.17 -2.36
CA ARG A 29 -4.80 7.19 -1.50
C ARG A 29 -5.51 6.14 -2.36
N VAL A 30 -5.39 4.87 -1.99
CA VAL A 30 -6.15 3.76 -2.61
C VAL A 30 -7.61 3.85 -2.16
N GLU A 31 -8.54 3.72 -3.10
CA GLU A 31 -9.98 3.94 -2.89
C GLU A 31 -10.84 2.69 -3.15
N SER A 32 -10.42 1.81 -4.05
CA SER A 32 -11.12 0.56 -4.39
C SER A 32 -10.29 -0.22 -5.41
N GLY A 33 -10.77 -1.38 -5.84
CA GLY A 33 -10.18 -2.15 -6.93
C GLY A 33 -10.20 -3.64 -6.63
N THR A 34 -9.27 -4.35 -7.27
CA THR A 34 -9.13 -5.80 -7.12
C THR A 34 -7.66 -6.16 -6.94
N THR A 35 -7.39 -7.03 -5.96
CA THR A 35 -6.13 -7.78 -5.87
C THR A 35 -6.36 -9.17 -6.42
N SER A 36 -5.68 -9.52 -7.50
CA SER A 36 -5.77 -10.82 -8.15
C SER A 36 -4.60 -11.70 -7.74
N LEU A 37 -4.85 -12.99 -7.52
CA LEU A 37 -3.86 -13.98 -7.10
C LEU A 37 -3.94 -15.22 -7.99
N SER A 38 -2.77 -15.72 -8.35
CA SER A 38 -2.57 -17.03 -8.95
C SER A 38 -1.64 -17.80 -8.01
N VAL A 39 -2.14 -18.90 -7.47
CA VAL A 39 -1.36 -19.76 -6.57
C VAL A 39 -0.57 -20.74 -7.42
N ASP A 40 0.73 -20.86 -7.17
CA ASP A 40 1.61 -21.74 -7.93
C ASP A 40 1.28 -23.21 -7.61
N SER A 41 1.18 -24.06 -8.63
CA SER A 41 0.82 -25.47 -8.43
C SER A 41 1.79 -26.22 -7.52
N ALA A 42 3.09 -25.92 -7.65
CA ALA A 42 4.12 -26.49 -6.77
C ALA A 42 3.96 -26.04 -5.30
N ALA A 43 3.39 -24.85 -5.07
CA ALA A 43 3.09 -24.38 -3.73
C ALA A 43 1.85 -25.09 -3.15
N LEU A 44 0.83 -25.35 -3.97
CA LEU A 44 -0.31 -26.18 -3.54
C LEU A 44 0.15 -27.60 -3.19
N GLU A 45 1.01 -28.21 -3.99
CA GLU A 45 1.60 -29.53 -3.68
C GLU A 45 2.43 -29.49 -2.39
N LEU A 46 3.19 -28.41 -2.16
CA LEU A 46 3.95 -28.23 -0.93
C LEU A 46 3.03 -28.12 0.29
N LEU A 47 1.98 -27.30 0.23
CA LEU A 47 1.01 -27.15 1.32
C LEU A 47 0.25 -28.45 1.57
N GLU A 48 -0.16 -29.15 0.51
CA GLU A 48 -0.82 -30.46 0.61
C GLU A 48 0.09 -31.48 1.29
N SER A 49 1.39 -31.51 0.95
CA SER A 49 2.36 -32.40 1.59
C SER A 49 2.58 -32.13 3.09
N LEU A 50 2.21 -30.93 3.57
CA LEU A 50 2.22 -30.55 4.97
C LEU A 50 0.88 -30.81 5.67
N GLY A 51 -0.12 -31.33 4.96
CA GLY A 51 -1.46 -31.57 5.48
C GLY A 51 -2.42 -30.39 5.31
N LEU A 52 -2.16 -29.46 4.38
CA LEU A 52 -3.05 -28.36 4.01
C LEU A 52 -3.49 -28.49 2.55
N SER A 53 -4.65 -29.10 2.33
CA SER A 53 -5.24 -29.25 1.00
C SER A 53 -6.11 -28.05 0.64
N PHE A 54 -5.80 -27.34 -0.43
CA PHE A 54 -6.64 -26.22 -0.87
C PHE A 54 -8.04 -26.70 -1.27
N SER A 55 -9.07 -26.23 -0.56
CA SER A 55 -10.45 -26.69 -0.71
C SER A 55 -11.36 -25.66 -1.37
N GLY A 56 -10.98 -24.37 -1.35
CA GLY A 56 -11.70 -23.36 -2.11
C GLY A 56 -11.38 -21.92 -1.74
N THR A 57 -12.22 -21.02 -2.25
CA THR A 57 -12.18 -19.58 -1.97
C THR A 57 -13.57 -19.09 -1.60
N PHE A 58 -13.65 -17.95 -0.91
CA PHE A 58 -14.91 -17.33 -0.51
C PHE A 58 -14.85 -15.81 -0.70
N ASP A 59 -16.03 -15.21 -0.92
CA ASP A 59 -16.24 -13.77 -1.14
C ASP A 59 -15.30 -13.14 -2.17
N THR A 60 -15.10 -13.84 -3.27
CA THR A 60 -14.22 -13.45 -4.37
C THR A 60 -14.93 -12.58 -5.41
N VAL A 61 -14.17 -11.73 -6.09
CA VAL A 61 -14.59 -10.98 -7.28
C VAL A 61 -13.87 -11.46 -8.54
N THR A 62 -14.29 -10.96 -9.71
CA THR A 62 -13.63 -11.27 -10.98
C THR A 62 -12.15 -10.86 -10.94
N PRO A 63 -11.20 -11.78 -11.15
CA PRO A 63 -9.78 -11.46 -11.20
C PRO A 63 -9.38 -10.78 -12.52
N ALA A 64 -8.17 -10.23 -12.54
CA ALA A 64 -7.47 -9.84 -13.76
C ALA A 64 -7.21 -11.06 -14.66
N ASP A 65 -7.08 -10.81 -15.97
CA ASP A 65 -6.82 -11.86 -16.95
C ASP A 65 -5.55 -12.65 -16.61
N GLY A 66 -5.67 -13.98 -16.57
CA GLY A 66 -4.57 -14.88 -16.24
C GLY A 66 -4.40 -15.20 -14.74
N PHE A 67 -5.25 -14.67 -13.87
CA PHE A 67 -5.27 -14.99 -12.44
C PHE A 67 -6.46 -15.89 -12.07
N ALA A 68 -6.32 -16.65 -10.99
CA ALA A 68 -7.29 -17.66 -10.57
C ALA A 68 -8.38 -17.08 -9.65
N VAL A 69 -8.00 -16.16 -8.76
CA VAL A 69 -8.90 -15.55 -7.77
C VAL A 69 -8.69 -14.05 -7.68
N GLY A 70 -9.77 -13.30 -7.43
CA GLY A 70 -9.74 -11.86 -7.16
C GLY A 70 -10.38 -11.55 -5.81
N PHE A 71 -9.80 -10.60 -5.09
CA PHE A 71 -10.29 -10.06 -3.82
C PHE A 71 -10.60 -8.58 -3.99
N GLU A 72 -11.78 -8.15 -3.54
CA GLU A 72 -12.19 -6.76 -3.61
C GLU A 72 -11.40 -5.93 -2.59
N ILE A 73 -10.88 -4.78 -3.04
CA ILE A 73 -10.29 -3.78 -2.16
C ILE A 73 -11.41 -2.93 -1.59
N LEU A 74 -11.56 -2.96 -0.27
CA LEU A 74 -12.57 -2.22 0.46
C LEU A 74 -12.30 -0.73 0.41
N SER A 75 -13.35 0.04 0.10
CA SER A 75 -13.26 1.49 0.06
C SER A 75 -12.96 2.11 1.42
N PRO A 76 -12.28 3.28 1.46
CA PRO A 76 -12.07 4.01 2.70
C PRO A 76 -13.40 4.30 3.40
N SER A 77 -13.38 4.20 4.72
CA SER A 77 -14.51 4.55 5.59
C SER A 77 -14.13 5.73 6.48
N ASP A 78 -15.06 6.66 6.69
CA ASP A 78 -14.97 7.72 7.70
C ASP A 78 -15.49 7.25 9.08
N ASP A 79 -16.07 6.05 9.15
CA ASP A 79 -16.52 5.40 10.37
C ASP A 79 -15.46 4.37 10.82
N ASP A 80 -14.83 4.64 11.97
CA ASP A 80 -13.81 3.77 12.58
C ASP A 80 -14.33 2.35 12.91
N ALA A 81 -15.65 2.14 12.94
CA ALA A 81 -16.26 0.83 13.15
C ALA A 81 -16.38 -0.01 11.86
N VAL A 82 -16.11 0.58 10.69
CA VAL A 82 -16.21 -0.08 9.39
C VAL A 82 -14.80 -0.20 8.80
N VAL A 83 -14.38 -1.44 8.55
CA VAL A 83 -13.09 -1.73 7.92
C VAL A 83 -13.06 -1.15 6.50
N GLY A 84 -11.98 -0.45 6.17
CA GLY A 84 -11.79 0.17 4.86
C GLY A 84 -10.34 0.57 4.63
N SER A 85 -9.93 0.64 3.36
CA SER A 85 -8.55 0.94 3.00
C SER A 85 -8.13 2.35 3.43
N THR A 86 -6.92 2.46 3.98
CA THR A 86 -6.30 3.73 4.41
C THR A 86 -4.93 3.96 3.77
N PHE A 87 -4.56 3.12 2.80
CA PHE A 87 -3.24 3.11 2.19
C PHE A 87 -2.96 4.39 1.39
N ASN A 88 -1.91 5.09 1.78
CA ASN A 88 -1.41 6.28 1.11
C ASN A 88 -0.01 6.03 0.55
N PHE A 89 0.26 6.57 -0.64
CA PHE A 89 1.55 6.48 -1.32
C PHE A 89 1.88 7.76 -2.08
N ASN A 90 3.16 8.04 -2.20
CA ASN A 90 3.70 9.09 -3.05
C ASN A 90 3.98 8.53 -4.44
N PHE A 91 3.57 9.24 -5.49
CA PHE A 91 3.87 8.88 -6.87
C PHE A 91 4.40 10.08 -7.66
N ASP A 92 5.54 9.88 -8.31
CA ASP A 92 6.10 10.81 -9.29
C ASP A 92 5.87 10.27 -10.70
N THR A 93 5.03 10.95 -11.47
CA THR A 93 4.67 10.55 -12.84
C THR A 93 5.82 10.66 -13.83
N ALA A 94 6.85 11.46 -13.55
CA ALA A 94 8.01 11.63 -14.44
C ALA A 94 9.03 10.51 -14.26
N THR A 95 9.26 10.07 -13.01
CA THR A 95 10.23 9.01 -12.68
C THR A 95 9.60 7.65 -12.46
N GLN A 96 8.26 7.58 -12.41
CA GLN A 96 7.49 6.42 -11.96
C GLN A 96 7.90 5.95 -10.56
N ALA A 97 8.48 6.85 -9.75
CA ALA A 97 8.86 6.52 -8.39
C ALA A 97 7.60 6.37 -7.53
N PHE A 98 7.43 5.18 -6.98
CA PHE A 98 6.38 4.82 -6.04
C PHE A 98 6.98 4.66 -4.64
N ALA A 99 6.40 5.31 -3.64
CA ALA A 99 6.82 5.17 -2.26
C ALA A 99 5.61 5.06 -1.33
N PRO A 100 5.41 3.92 -0.63
CA PRO A 100 4.37 3.81 0.38
C PRO A 100 4.60 4.82 1.51
N VAL A 101 3.53 5.36 2.08
CA VAL A 101 3.59 6.39 3.13
C VAL A 101 2.96 5.91 4.43
N SER A 102 1.76 5.34 4.38
CA SER A 102 1.05 4.86 5.58
C SER A 102 -0.17 4.01 5.22
N GLY A 103 -0.75 3.34 6.22
CA GLY A 103 -2.05 2.69 6.13
C GLY A 103 -2.00 1.29 5.52
N LEU A 104 -3.19 0.74 5.30
CA LEU A 104 -3.40 -0.63 4.84
C LEU A 104 -4.36 -0.64 3.64
N ILE A 105 -4.18 -1.61 2.75
CA ILE A 105 -5.17 -1.96 1.73
C ILE A 105 -5.96 -3.14 2.29
N GLU A 106 -7.24 -2.92 2.57
CA GLU A 106 -8.11 -3.91 3.18
C GLU A 106 -8.92 -4.64 2.12
N HIS A 107 -9.11 -5.95 2.32
CA HIS A 107 -9.83 -6.82 1.40
C HIS A 107 -10.96 -7.56 2.10
N ILE A 108 -11.90 -8.08 1.31
CA ILE A 108 -12.86 -9.08 1.75
C ILE A 108 -12.61 -10.40 1.03
N GLY A 109 -12.91 -11.49 1.74
CA GLY A 109 -12.82 -12.85 1.22
C GLY A 109 -11.47 -13.51 1.47
N GLY A 110 -11.32 -14.74 1.00
CA GLY A 110 -10.17 -15.54 1.39
C GLY A 110 -10.05 -16.91 0.75
N LEU A 111 -9.17 -17.69 1.33
CA LEU A 111 -8.80 -19.05 0.94
C LEU A 111 -9.20 -20.02 2.06
N SER A 112 -9.67 -21.20 1.69
CA SER A 112 -10.01 -22.28 2.60
C SER A 112 -9.14 -23.51 2.31
N PHE A 113 -8.65 -24.13 3.37
CA PHE A 113 -7.84 -25.34 3.31
C PHE A 113 -8.46 -26.43 4.19
N ASP A 114 -8.64 -27.61 3.62
CA ASP A 114 -8.87 -28.82 4.41
C ASP A 114 -7.56 -29.18 5.13
N VAL A 115 -7.65 -29.43 6.43
CA VAL A 115 -6.50 -29.74 7.28
C VAL A 115 -6.50 -31.22 7.65
N ASP A 116 -5.39 -31.91 7.38
CA ASP A 116 -5.09 -33.23 7.92
C ASP A 116 -4.82 -33.13 9.42
N THR A 117 -5.91 -33.07 10.19
CA THR A 117 -5.89 -32.73 11.61
C THR A 117 -5.22 -33.84 12.42
N PHE A 118 -4.45 -33.45 13.44
CA PHE A 118 -3.85 -34.38 14.41
C PHE A 118 -4.92 -35.23 15.12
N ASP A 119 -4.75 -36.55 15.04
CA ASP A 119 -5.49 -37.53 15.83
C ASP A 119 -4.52 -38.58 16.37
N PRO A 120 -4.37 -38.74 17.70
CA PRO A 120 -3.36 -39.63 18.28
C PRO A 120 -3.55 -41.12 17.96
N THR A 121 -4.68 -41.50 17.36
CA THR A 121 -5.04 -42.88 17.02
C THR A 121 -5.04 -43.14 15.52
N THR A 122 -5.43 -42.16 14.71
CA THR A 122 -5.63 -42.33 13.25
C THR A 122 -4.74 -41.43 12.40
N ASN A 123 -4.25 -40.31 12.92
CA ASN A 123 -3.34 -39.40 12.23
C ASN A 123 -2.36 -38.71 13.20
N PRO A 124 -1.40 -39.46 13.78
CA PRO A 124 -0.50 -38.93 14.80
C PRO A 124 0.51 -37.89 14.26
N ASP A 125 0.65 -37.78 12.94
CA ASP A 125 1.53 -36.82 12.27
C ASP A 125 0.75 -35.61 11.72
N GLY A 126 -0.55 -35.52 11.98
CA GLY A 126 -1.40 -34.42 11.52
C GLY A 126 -1.09 -33.08 12.17
N LEU A 127 -1.65 -32.01 11.60
CA LEU A 127 -1.49 -30.66 12.11
C LEU A 127 -2.44 -30.37 13.27
N ALA A 128 -1.94 -29.73 14.32
CA ALA A 128 -2.74 -29.18 15.40
C ALA A 128 -3.47 -27.87 15.01
N LEU A 129 -4.20 -27.89 13.89
CA LEU A 129 -5.03 -26.80 13.38
C LEU A 129 -6.49 -27.28 13.22
N PHE A 130 -7.42 -26.34 13.16
CA PHE A 130 -8.82 -26.65 12.85
C PHE A 130 -9.01 -26.83 11.35
N SER A 131 -9.94 -27.71 10.98
CA SER A 131 -10.37 -27.94 9.59
C SER A 131 -11.83 -27.50 9.41
N PRO A 132 -12.15 -26.65 8.42
CA PRO A 132 -11.22 -26.00 7.51
C PRO A 132 -10.38 -24.90 8.21
N LEU A 133 -9.18 -24.65 7.68
CA LEU A 133 -8.42 -23.44 7.97
C LEU A 133 -8.79 -22.38 6.93
N GLU A 134 -9.53 -21.37 7.36
CA GLU A 134 -9.86 -20.22 6.53
C GLU A 134 -8.90 -19.07 6.83
N ILE A 135 -8.28 -18.52 5.80
CA ILE A 135 -7.46 -17.30 5.90
C ILE A 135 -8.03 -16.27 4.93
N GLY A 136 -8.16 -15.02 5.35
CA GLY A 136 -8.86 -14.04 4.54
C GLY A 136 -8.98 -12.67 5.19
N ASP A 137 -9.91 -11.89 4.63
CA ASP A 137 -10.15 -10.48 4.93
C ASP A 137 -8.83 -9.72 5.00
N PHE A 138 -8.01 -9.92 3.98
CA PHE A 138 -6.59 -9.63 4.05
C PHE A 138 -6.27 -8.14 4.17
N SER A 139 -5.30 -7.79 5.01
CA SER A 139 -4.66 -6.47 5.01
C SER A 139 -3.32 -6.52 4.30
N ILE A 140 -3.12 -5.71 3.26
CA ILE A 140 -1.80 -5.44 2.70
C ILE A 140 -1.21 -4.21 3.39
N GLY A 141 -0.09 -4.40 4.07
CA GLY A 141 0.65 -3.34 4.77
C GLY A 141 2.11 -3.26 4.36
N PHE A 142 2.84 -2.32 4.97
CA PHE A 142 4.28 -2.23 4.80
C PHE A 142 5.00 -1.86 6.11
N ASP A 143 6.09 -2.56 6.41
CA ASP A 143 7.03 -2.25 7.49
C ASP A 143 8.42 -2.81 7.13
N GLY A 144 9.28 -1.98 6.52
CA GLY A 144 10.55 -2.44 5.95
C GLY A 144 10.43 -3.36 4.71
N GLY A 145 9.21 -3.73 4.34
CA GLY A 145 8.79 -4.53 3.18
C GLY A 145 7.26 -4.65 3.18
N PHE A 146 6.67 -5.13 2.07
CA PHE A 146 5.21 -5.34 1.99
C PHE A 146 4.83 -6.72 2.53
N PHE A 147 3.66 -6.82 3.15
CA PHE A 147 3.13 -8.07 3.69
C PHE A 147 1.62 -8.19 3.50
N ILE A 148 1.10 -9.42 3.60
CA ILE A 148 -0.32 -9.74 3.68
C ILE A 148 -0.62 -10.35 5.05
N ALA A 149 -1.53 -9.74 5.80
CA ALA A 149 -2.06 -10.26 7.04
C ALA A 149 -3.43 -10.89 6.87
N ASP A 150 -3.64 -12.02 7.54
CA ASP A 150 -4.93 -12.69 7.67
C ASP A 150 -5.68 -12.14 8.89
N ASN A 151 -6.90 -11.69 8.68
CA ASN A 151 -7.76 -11.14 9.73
C ASN A 151 -8.95 -12.04 10.09
N VAL A 152 -9.12 -13.18 9.41
CA VAL A 152 -10.21 -14.12 9.69
C VAL A 152 -9.84 -15.01 10.87
N THR A 153 -8.64 -15.61 10.85
CA THR A 153 -8.31 -16.69 11.81
C THR A 153 -7.09 -16.40 12.67
N THR A 154 -6.00 -15.94 12.07
CA THR A 154 -4.68 -15.92 12.71
C THR A 154 -4.33 -14.55 13.28
N GLY A 155 -4.76 -13.45 12.64
CA GLY A 155 -4.34 -12.10 12.99
C GLY A 155 -2.84 -11.85 12.72
N LEU A 156 -2.21 -12.66 11.86
CA LEU A 156 -0.77 -12.63 11.59
C LEU A 156 -0.48 -12.22 10.14
N PRO A 157 0.66 -11.54 9.87
CA PRO A 157 1.16 -11.38 8.52
C PRO A 157 1.67 -12.72 8.02
N LEU A 158 0.89 -13.40 7.18
CA LEU A 158 1.17 -14.75 6.69
C LEU A 158 2.07 -14.76 5.47
N PHE A 159 2.06 -13.69 4.66
CA PHE A 159 2.85 -13.62 3.44
C PHE A 159 3.66 -12.34 3.35
N ASP A 160 4.85 -12.44 2.79
CA ASP A 160 5.68 -11.31 2.38
C ASP A 160 5.49 -11.06 0.88
N LEU A 161 5.52 -9.79 0.46
CA LEU A 161 5.33 -9.40 -0.94
C LEU A 161 6.60 -8.79 -1.53
N VAL A 162 6.98 -9.27 -2.71
CA VAL A 162 8.09 -8.72 -3.48
C VAL A 162 7.55 -8.18 -4.80
N VAL A 163 7.62 -6.86 -4.95
CA VAL A 163 7.19 -6.17 -6.17
C VAL A 163 8.34 -6.17 -7.17
N ASN A 164 8.22 -6.93 -8.26
CA ASN A 164 9.29 -7.07 -9.26
C ASN A 164 9.22 -6.02 -10.38
N ASP A 165 8.02 -5.52 -10.68
CA ASP A 165 7.80 -4.52 -11.72
C ASP A 165 7.53 -3.15 -11.09
N ALA A 166 7.94 -2.07 -11.76
CA ALA A 166 7.64 -0.72 -11.29
C ALA A 166 6.12 -0.46 -11.32
N PRO A 167 5.50 -0.04 -10.20
CA PRO A 167 4.10 0.36 -10.20
C PRO A 167 3.82 1.48 -11.21
N SER A 168 2.65 1.45 -11.83
CA SER A 168 2.20 2.49 -12.75
C SER A 168 0.90 3.13 -12.26
N LEU A 169 0.72 4.41 -12.57
CA LEU A 169 -0.50 5.15 -12.25
C LEU A 169 -0.89 5.98 -13.47
N ASP A 170 -1.96 5.58 -14.16
CA ASP A 170 -2.55 6.36 -15.26
C ASP A 170 -4.01 6.71 -14.94
N GLN A 171 -4.39 7.97 -15.12
CA GLN A 171 -5.76 8.44 -14.96
C GLN A 171 -6.47 7.92 -13.68
N ARG A 172 -5.75 7.84 -12.56
CA ARG A 172 -6.20 7.31 -11.24
C ARG A 172 -6.22 5.79 -11.09
N GLN A 173 -5.82 5.05 -12.10
CA GLN A 173 -5.71 3.60 -12.05
C GLN A 173 -4.27 3.22 -11.69
N LEU A 174 -4.08 2.81 -10.44
CA LEU A 174 -2.84 2.22 -9.94
C LEU A 174 -2.79 0.77 -10.39
N GLN A 175 -1.72 0.38 -11.05
CA GLN A 175 -1.45 -1.00 -11.38
C GLN A 175 -0.09 -1.42 -10.81
N VAL A 176 -0.10 -2.51 -10.05
CA VAL A 176 1.09 -3.17 -9.50
C VAL A 176 1.12 -4.61 -10.03
N THR A 177 1.99 -4.89 -10.99
CA THR A 177 2.15 -6.23 -11.58
C THR A 177 3.37 -6.94 -11.01
N GLY A 178 3.48 -8.24 -11.31
CA GLY A 178 4.69 -9.01 -11.02
C GLY A 178 4.99 -9.09 -9.52
N VAL A 179 3.96 -9.18 -8.67
CA VAL A 179 4.15 -9.28 -7.22
C VAL A 179 4.31 -10.74 -6.84
N ASP A 180 5.48 -11.14 -6.37
CA ASP A 180 5.65 -12.46 -5.78
C ASP A 180 5.06 -12.49 -4.37
N VAL A 181 4.28 -13.53 -4.08
CA VAL A 181 3.72 -13.81 -2.76
C VAL A 181 4.55 -14.91 -2.13
N LEU A 182 5.22 -14.62 -1.01
CA LEU A 182 6.15 -15.51 -0.34
C LEU A 182 5.63 -15.90 1.04
N VAL A 183 5.93 -17.12 1.50
CA VAL A 183 5.65 -17.53 2.89
C VAL A 183 6.45 -16.65 3.86
N SER A 184 5.77 -15.99 4.78
CA SER A 184 6.43 -15.21 5.82
C SER A 184 7.06 -16.11 6.89
N SER A 185 7.90 -15.49 7.74
CA SER A 185 8.39 -16.15 8.96
C SER A 185 7.26 -16.55 9.92
N ASN A 186 6.19 -15.76 10.02
CA ASN A 186 5.07 -16.05 10.93
C ASN A 186 4.26 -17.25 10.45
N PHE A 187 4.01 -17.37 9.14
CA PHE A 187 3.26 -18.50 8.63
C PHE A 187 4.06 -19.80 8.74
N ASN A 188 5.37 -19.76 8.42
CA ASN A 188 6.26 -20.88 8.66
C ASN A 188 6.28 -21.29 10.15
N ALA A 189 6.32 -20.33 11.07
CA ALA A 189 6.27 -20.61 12.51
C ALA A 189 4.92 -21.22 12.93
N LEU A 190 3.80 -20.71 12.41
CA LEU A 190 2.46 -21.26 12.66
C LEU A 190 2.37 -22.73 12.23
N LEU A 191 2.81 -23.05 11.01
CA LEU A 191 2.81 -24.42 10.49
C LEU A 191 3.80 -25.33 11.24
N SER A 192 5.00 -24.82 11.56
CA SER A 192 5.99 -25.58 12.32
C SER A 192 5.46 -25.96 13.70
N ASN A 193 4.85 -25.00 14.41
CA ASN A 193 4.23 -25.23 15.70
C ASN A 193 3.07 -26.23 15.60
N ALA A 194 2.22 -26.11 14.58
CA ALA A 194 1.11 -27.02 14.35
C ALA A 194 1.58 -28.46 14.06
N ALA A 195 2.71 -28.61 13.37
CA ALA A 195 3.34 -29.91 13.06
C ALA A 195 4.21 -30.45 14.22
N GLY A 196 4.37 -29.72 15.33
CA GLY A 196 5.30 -30.10 16.40
C GLY A 196 6.78 -30.07 15.99
N SER A 197 7.12 -29.31 14.94
CA SER A 197 8.48 -29.12 14.42
C SER A 197 9.10 -27.81 14.89
N THR A 198 10.43 -27.74 14.94
CA THR A 198 11.15 -26.50 15.23
C THR A 198 11.16 -25.51 14.07
N ASP A 199 11.20 -26.01 12.83
CA ASP A 199 11.20 -25.21 11.60
C ASP A 199 10.91 -26.11 10.39
N LEU A 200 9.97 -25.72 9.53
CA LEU A 200 9.67 -26.38 8.25
C LEU A 200 10.49 -25.78 7.09
N GLY A 201 11.21 -24.68 7.29
CA GLY A 201 12.07 -24.06 6.29
C GLY A 201 11.31 -23.42 5.13
N LEU A 202 10.05 -23.03 5.35
CA LEU A 202 9.18 -22.53 4.27
C LEU A 202 9.37 -21.04 4.02
N THR A 203 9.95 -20.28 4.96
CA THR A 203 10.09 -18.83 4.85
C THR A 203 10.79 -18.43 3.55
N GLY A 204 10.17 -17.52 2.80
CA GLY A 204 10.65 -17.06 1.49
C GLY A 204 10.28 -17.98 0.32
N ALA A 205 9.65 -19.13 0.56
CA ALA A 205 9.11 -19.96 -0.52
C ALA A 205 8.00 -19.18 -1.24
N LYS A 206 8.10 -19.11 -2.57
CA LYS A 206 7.08 -18.48 -3.40
C LYS A 206 5.84 -19.37 -3.46
N ILE A 207 4.69 -18.80 -3.10
CA ILE A 207 3.40 -19.49 -3.15
C ILE A 207 2.53 -19.07 -4.33
N GLY A 208 2.86 -17.95 -4.96
CA GLY A 208 2.07 -17.46 -6.08
C GLY A 208 2.53 -16.11 -6.57
N THR A 209 1.77 -15.61 -7.53
CA THR A 209 1.95 -14.28 -8.11
C THR A 209 0.64 -13.49 -7.94
N ALA A 210 0.76 -12.22 -7.58
CA ALA A 210 -0.35 -11.31 -7.42
C ALA A 210 -0.23 -10.09 -8.36
N GLN A 211 -1.38 -9.47 -8.59
CA GLN A 211 -1.52 -8.19 -9.28
C GLN A 211 -2.54 -7.34 -8.53
N ILE A 212 -2.26 -6.04 -8.39
CA ILE A 212 -3.17 -5.08 -7.79
C ILE A 212 -3.59 -4.09 -8.87
N ASP A 213 -4.89 -4.05 -9.16
CA ASP A 213 -5.52 -3.05 -10.01
C ASP A 213 -6.46 -2.19 -9.16
N ALA A 214 -5.97 -1.02 -8.75
CA ALA A 214 -6.65 -0.15 -7.79
C ALA A 214 -7.02 1.21 -8.39
N ASN A 215 -8.14 1.76 -7.94
CA ASN A 215 -8.43 3.18 -8.11
C ASN A 215 -7.76 3.96 -6.99
N ALA A 216 -7.08 5.04 -7.34
CA ALA A 216 -6.44 5.94 -6.39
C ALA A 216 -6.91 7.38 -6.58
N SER A 217 -7.10 8.11 -5.49
CA SER A 217 -7.40 9.54 -5.53
C SER A 217 -6.20 10.35 -5.07
N LYS A 218 -5.98 11.52 -5.67
CA LYS A 218 -4.95 12.44 -5.19
C LYS A 218 -5.43 13.04 -3.87
N VAL A 219 -4.62 12.94 -2.83
CA VAL A 219 -4.90 13.54 -1.53
C VAL A 219 -4.60 15.04 -1.62
N PRO A 220 -5.56 15.93 -1.28
CA PRO A 220 -5.30 17.36 -1.28
C PRO A 220 -4.20 17.72 -0.28
N GLU A 221 -3.20 18.50 -0.72
CA GLU A 221 -2.23 19.07 0.22
C GLU A 221 -2.95 20.00 1.20
N PRO A 222 -2.59 19.98 2.50
CA PRO A 222 -3.11 20.97 3.45
C PRO A 222 -2.81 22.37 2.93
N GLY A 223 -3.84 23.10 2.52
CA GLY A 223 -3.68 24.42 1.91
C GLY A 223 -2.95 25.37 2.85
N THR A 224 -1.72 25.74 2.51
CA THR A 224 -1.05 26.85 3.18
C THR A 224 -1.79 28.11 2.77
N VAL A 225 -2.61 28.65 3.67
CA VAL A 225 -3.26 29.96 3.48
C VAL A 225 -2.14 31.00 3.34
N VAL A 226 -1.86 31.40 2.09
CA VAL A 226 -0.93 32.49 1.81
C VAL A 226 -1.43 33.75 2.49
N ALA A 227 -0.67 34.24 3.46
CA ALA A 227 -0.91 35.48 4.17
C ALA A 227 -0.87 36.66 3.19
N ILE A 228 -2.01 37.04 2.63
CA ILE A 228 -2.19 38.34 1.98
C ILE A 228 -2.43 39.36 3.09
N ALA A 229 -1.37 39.97 3.60
CA ALA A 229 -1.50 41.16 4.44
C ALA A 229 -0.34 42.14 4.25
N LEU A 230 -0.73 43.39 3.97
CA LEU A 230 0.00 44.66 4.11
C LEU A 230 0.58 45.32 2.83
N ALA A 231 -0.33 45.63 1.90
CA ALA A 231 -0.25 46.90 1.16
C ALA A 231 -1.18 47.92 1.83
N GLY A 232 -0.71 48.58 2.89
CA GLY A 232 -1.43 49.65 3.60
C GLY A 232 -0.58 50.92 3.63
N ALA A 233 -0.96 51.90 2.82
CA ALA A 233 -0.23 53.11 2.48
C ALA A 233 0.20 53.99 3.68
N ALA A 234 1.48 54.38 3.70
CA ALA A 234 1.97 55.51 4.48
C ALA A 234 2.35 56.67 3.54
N ALA A 235 1.38 57.55 3.28
CA ALA A 235 1.58 58.93 2.84
C ALA A 235 0.34 59.69 3.38
N ILE A 236 0.40 60.81 4.08
CA ILE A 236 1.01 62.09 3.69
C ILE A 236 1.18 62.92 4.99
N PHE A 237 2.41 63.30 5.35
CA PHE A 237 2.65 64.44 6.24
C PHE A 237 2.65 65.72 5.39
N GLY A 238 1.49 66.36 5.31
CA GLY A 238 1.34 67.68 4.71
C GLY A 238 1.84 68.77 5.67
N ARG A 239 2.91 69.45 5.25
CA ARG A 239 3.39 70.71 5.83
C ARG A 239 2.26 71.73 5.95
N ARG A 240 2.04 72.30 7.14
CA ARG A 240 1.38 73.61 7.31
C ARG A 240 2.43 74.63 7.75
N ARG A 241 2.65 75.65 6.92
CA ARG A 241 3.13 76.99 7.31
C ARG A 241 2.41 78.01 6.43
N ALA A 242 1.65 78.91 7.06
CA ALA A 242 1.57 80.35 6.77
C ALA A 242 0.39 80.97 7.54
N ALA A 243 0.71 81.76 8.57
CA ALA A 243 0.33 83.16 8.73
C ALA A 243 1.35 83.78 9.70
#